data_AF-A0A3D4H108-F1
#
_entry.id   AF-A0A3D4H108-F1
#
_cell.length_a   1.000
_cell.length_b   1.000
_cell.length_c   1.000
_cell.angle_alpha   90.00
_cell.angle_beta   90.00
_cell.angle_gamma   90.00
#
_symmetry.space_group_name_H-M   'P 1'
#
loop_
_entity.id
_entity.type
_entity.pdbx_description
1 polymer ?
#
loop_
_entity_poly.entity_id
_entity_poly.type
_entity_poly.pdbx_seq_one_letter_code
_entity_poly.pdbx_strand_id
1 'polypeptide(L)'
;ESLDVLTQRGNSILNSLSDLPGKGLVVRVGESVAQAGSGTLPLEELESVALVIASENPSVTELARRLRQCEPAIVGYIKDDQLYLDLRTVYKDELGLLAAGIRSALAGCNQDNSPR
;
A
#
# COMPACT_ATOMS: atom_id res chain seq x y z
N GLU A 1 -11.30 6.35 11.63
CA GLU A 1 -11.71 4.97 11.96
C GLU A 1 -10.89 4.44 13.13
N SER A 2 -11.39 3.45 13.87
CA SER A 2 -10.63 2.79 14.94
C SER A 2 -9.55 1.88 14.37
N LEU A 3 -8.52 1.58 15.18
CA LEU A 3 -7.44 0.67 14.79
C LEU A 3 -7.96 -0.73 14.44
N ASP A 4 -8.99 -1.22 15.15
CA ASP A 4 -9.63 -2.51 14.85
C ASP A 4 -10.22 -2.55 13.44
N VAL A 5 -10.92 -1.48 13.03
CA VAL A 5 -11.51 -1.40 11.69
C VAL A 5 -10.42 -1.35 10.63
N LEU A 6 -9.36 -0.56 10.84
CA LEU A 6 -8.23 -0.50 9.90
C LEU A 6 -7.51 -1.85 9.79
N THR A 7 -7.33 -2.55 10.91
CA THR A 7 -6.75 -3.90 10.96
C THR A 7 -7.61 -4.91 10.20
N GLN A 8 -8.93 -4.87 10.37
CA GLN A 8 -9.87 -5.71 9.61
C GLN A 8 -9.78 -5.44 8.10
N ARG A 9 -9.69 -4.17 7.69
CA ARG A 9 -9.50 -3.80 6.27
C ARG A 9 -8.19 -4.35 5.72
N GLY A 10 -7.09 -4.18 6.47
CA GLY A 10 -5.78 -4.71 6.09
C GLY A 10 -5.79 -6.22 5.93
N ASN A 11 -6.43 -6.94 6.86
CA ASN A 11 -6.57 -8.39 6.78
C ASN A 11 -7.41 -8.85 5.59
N SER A 12 -8.46 -8.11 5.25
CA SER A 12 -9.25 -8.38 4.03
C SER A 12 -8.40 -8.27 2.77
N ILE A 13 -7.54 -7.25 2.69
CA ILE A 13 -6.60 -7.09 1.57
C ILE A 13 -5.56 -8.21 1.59
N LEU A 14 -4.96 -8.50 2.74
CA LEU A 14 -3.96 -9.56 2.89
C LEU A 14 -4.47 -10.92 2.41
N ASN A 15 -5.71 -11.29 2.78
CA ASN A 15 -6.36 -12.51 2.29
C ASN A 15 -6.54 -12.50 0.77
N SER A 16 -6.85 -11.33 0.19
CA SER A 16 -6.95 -11.16 -1.26
C SER A 16 -5.60 -11.12 -1.98
N LEU A 17 -4.47 -11.25 -1.29
CA LEU A 17 -3.11 -11.20 -1.84
C LEU A 17 -2.31 -12.47 -1.53
N SER A 18 -2.90 -13.46 -0.86
CA SER A 18 -2.20 -14.64 -0.31
C SER A 18 -1.62 -15.59 -1.37
N ASP A 19 -2.14 -15.53 -2.59
CA ASP A 19 -1.73 -16.30 -3.75
C ASP A 19 -0.60 -15.64 -4.56
N LEU A 20 -0.12 -14.46 -4.15
CA LEU A 20 0.85 -13.73 -4.94
C LEU A 20 2.23 -14.40 -4.92
N PRO A 21 2.81 -14.67 -6.11
CA PRO A 21 4.18 -15.14 -6.20
C PRO A 21 5.15 -13.95 -6.06
N GLY A 22 6.27 -14.16 -5.37
CA GLY A 22 7.33 -13.16 -5.29
C GLY A 22 8.50 -13.64 -4.45
N LYS A 23 9.72 -13.49 -4.98
CA LYS A 23 10.91 -13.80 -4.20
C LYS A 23 11.08 -12.76 -3.10
N GLY A 24 11.12 -13.23 -1.85
CA GLY A 24 11.23 -12.34 -0.68
C GLY A 24 10.03 -11.41 -0.51
N LEU A 25 8.88 -11.71 -1.12
CA LEU A 25 7.66 -10.92 -0.94
C LEU A 25 7.07 -11.24 0.43
N VAL A 26 6.96 -10.22 1.28
CA VAL A 26 6.25 -10.29 2.56
C VAL A 26 5.24 -9.17 2.58
N VAL A 27 3.97 -9.52 2.78
CA VAL A 27 2.88 -8.57 2.97
C VAL A 27 2.29 -8.82 4.34
N ARG A 28 2.13 -7.78 5.15
CA ARG A 28 1.55 -7.88 6.49
C ARG A 28 0.75 -6.63 6.84
N VAL A 29 -0.12 -6.76 7.82
CA VAL A 29 -0.74 -5.62 8.50
C VAL A 29 0.20 -5.17 9.62
N GLY A 30 0.43 -3.87 9.76
CA GLY A 30 1.31 -3.33 10.79
C GLY A 30 0.88 -1.94 11.25
N GLU A 31 1.32 -1.55 12.42
CA GLU A 31 1.10 -0.21 12.97
C GLU A 31 1.78 0.86 12.10
N SER A 32 1.12 1.99 11.95
CA SER A 32 1.66 3.20 11.32
C SER A 32 1.21 4.43 12.09
N VAL A 33 1.76 5.59 11.71
CA VAL A 33 1.35 6.88 12.25
C VAL A 33 0.96 7.76 11.07
N ALA A 34 -0.27 8.26 11.10
CA ALA A 34 -0.72 9.25 10.15
C ALA A 34 -0.39 10.65 10.70
N GLN A 35 0.28 11.46 9.89
CA GLN A 35 0.50 12.87 10.20
C GLN A 35 -0.56 13.72 9.51
N ALA A 36 -1.33 14.46 10.30
CA ALA A 36 -2.35 15.37 9.79
C ALA A 36 -1.83 16.82 9.79
N GLY A 37 -1.24 17.30 8.69
CA GLY A 37 -1.02 18.76 8.55
C GLY A 37 0.02 19.26 7.55
N SER A 38 -0.24 20.46 7.05
CA SER A 38 0.52 21.22 6.03
C SER A 38 1.67 22.08 6.64
N GLY A 39 2.43 21.53 7.60
CA GLY A 39 3.76 22.04 7.95
C GLY A 39 3.90 23.16 9.01
N THR A 40 2.87 23.51 9.79
CA THR A 40 2.97 24.61 10.78
C THR A 40 2.31 24.40 12.15
N LEU A 41 1.57 23.33 12.38
CA LEU A 41 1.03 22.97 13.71
C LEU A 41 1.80 21.75 14.24
N PRO A 42 2.05 21.63 15.57
CA PRO A 42 2.52 20.39 16.15
C PRO A 42 1.54 19.29 15.77
N LEU A 43 2.00 18.42 14.87
CA LEU A 43 1.19 17.36 14.28
C LEU A 43 0.83 16.40 15.42
N GLU A 44 -0.46 16.31 15.77
CA GLU A 44 -0.90 15.15 16.53
C GLU A 44 -0.67 13.93 15.65
N GLU A 45 0.28 13.11 16.09
CA GLU A 45 0.53 11.79 15.52
C GLU A 45 -0.70 10.93 15.81
N LEU A 46 -1.44 10.60 14.75
CA LEU A 46 -2.61 9.75 14.88
C LEU A 46 -2.19 8.31 14.63
N GLU A 47 -2.36 7.46 15.64
CA GLU A 47 -2.17 6.02 15.51
C GLU A 47 -2.97 5.48 14.32
N SER A 48 -2.33 4.65 13.51
CA SER A 48 -2.89 4.13 12.28
C SER A 48 -2.42 2.70 12.02
N VAL A 49 -2.89 2.13 10.92
CA VAL A 49 -2.53 0.81 10.45
C VAL A 49 -2.23 0.90 8.97
N ALA A 50 -1.16 0.24 8.54
CA ALA A 50 -0.74 0.16 7.15
C ALA A 50 -0.68 -1.28 6.65
N LEU A 51 -0.83 -1.44 5.35
CA LEU A 51 -0.31 -2.61 4.66
C LEU A 51 1.20 -2.39 4.45
N VAL A 52 2.01 -3.27 5.03
CA VAL A 52 3.46 -3.20 4.98
C VAL A 52 3.98 -4.27 4.03
N ILE A 53 4.75 -3.85 3.02
CA ILE A 53 5.22 -4.70 1.93
C ILE A 53 6.75 -4.66 1.87
N ALA A 54 7.40 -5.82 1.99
CA ALA A 54 8.79 -6.03 1.64
C ALA A 54 8.85 -6.89 0.37
N SER A 55 9.82 -6.63 -0.51
CA SER A 55 10.01 -7.40 -1.74
C SER A 55 11.46 -7.28 -2.21
N GLU A 56 12.08 -8.41 -2.54
CA GLU A 56 13.44 -8.43 -3.11
C GLU A 56 13.43 -8.27 -4.64
N ASN A 57 12.40 -8.78 -5.30
CA ASN A 57 12.27 -8.69 -6.76
C ASN A 57 10.79 -8.58 -7.19
N PRO A 58 10.30 -7.37 -7.55
CA PRO A 58 11.05 -6.11 -7.64
C PRO A 58 11.51 -5.60 -6.26
N SER A 59 12.54 -4.73 -6.22
CA SER A 59 12.91 -4.05 -4.97
C SER A 59 11.78 -3.16 -4.46
N VAL A 60 11.76 -2.83 -3.17
CA VAL A 60 10.70 -1.99 -2.57
C VAL A 60 10.59 -0.63 -3.25
N THR A 61 11.71 0.01 -3.58
CA THR A 61 11.72 1.29 -4.33
C THR A 61 11.13 1.15 -5.72
N GLU A 62 11.44 0.06 -6.42
CA GLU A 62 10.88 -0.22 -7.74
C GLU A 62 9.38 -0.55 -7.67
N LEU A 63 8.96 -1.32 -6.66
CA LEU A 63 7.55 -1.58 -6.40
C LEU A 63 6.77 -0.28 -6.14
N ALA A 64 7.30 0.61 -5.30
CA ALA A 64 6.71 1.92 -5.05
C ALA A 64 6.63 2.79 -6.32
N ARG A 65 7.67 2.73 -7.18
CA ARG A 65 7.66 3.40 -8.48
C ARG A 65 6.56 2.86 -9.38
N ARG A 66 6.41 1.53 -9.46
CA ARG A 66 5.36 0.88 -10.25
C ARG A 66 3.98 1.26 -9.73
N LEU A 67 3.72 1.14 -8.43
CA LEU A 67 2.43 1.52 -7.83
C LEU A 67 1.98 2.94 -8.22
N ARG A 68 2.90 3.90 -8.32
CA ARG A 68 2.56 5.27 -8.78
C ARG A 68 2.25 5.40 -10.26
N GLN A 69 2.70 4.46 -11.09
CA GLN A 69 2.60 4.51 -12.55
C GLN A 69 1.53 3.57 -13.13
N CYS A 70 1.09 2.59 -12.35
CA CYS A 70 0.05 1.66 -12.75
C CYS A 70 -1.33 2.25 -12.47
N GLU A 71 -2.37 1.64 -13.04
CA GLU A 71 -3.75 2.00 -12.78
C GLU A 71 -4.39 0.93 -11.86
N PRO A 72 -4.92 1.30 -10.68
CA PRO A 72 -4.94 2.66 -10.10
C PRO A 72 -3.57 3.09 -9.57
N ALA A 73 -3.31 4.40 -9.62
CA ALA A 73 -2.09 4.98 -9.06
C ALA A 73 -2.15 4.98 -7.52
N ILE A 74 -1.22 4.28 -6.89
CA ILE A 74 -1.14 4.11 -5.44
C ILE A 74 0.14 4.75 -4.93
N VAL A 75 0.01 5.60 -3.91
CA VAL A 75 1.12 6.27 -3.26
C VAL A 75 1.23 5.77 -1.82
N GLY A 76 2.45 5.41 -1.44
CA GLY A 76 2.85 5.13 -0.07
C GLY A 76 4.23 5.69 0.21
N TYR A 77 4.74 5.41 1.40
CA TYR A 77 6.07 5.84 1.82
C TYR A 77 6.94 4.64 2.16
N ILE A 78 8.26 4.80 2.03
CA ILE A 78 9.23 3.76 2.37
C ILE A 78 9.85 4.10 3.71
N LYS A 79 9.93 3.11 4.60
CA LYS A 79 10.61 3.19 5.89
C LYS A 79 11.22 1.82 6.19
N ASP A 80 12.48 1.79 6.65
CA ASP A 80 13.19 0.55 7.02
C ASP A 80 13.09 -0.54 5.93
N ASP A 81 13.37 -0.15 4.68
CA ASP A 81 13.29 -0.98 3.46
C ASP A 81 11.95 -1.71 3.27
N GLN A 82 10.87 -1.11 3.75
CA GLN A 82 9.50 -1.59 3.59
C GLN A 82 8.62 -0.47 3.07
N LEU A 83 7.68 -0.81 2.19
CA LEU A 83 6.67 0.10 1.70
C LEU A 83 5.45 0.06 2.64
N TYR A 84 4.98 1.23 3.04
CA TYR A 84 3.80 1.42 3.86
C TYR A 84 2.70 2.08 3.04
N LEU A 85 1.53 1.44 2.99
CA LEU A 85 0.30 1.96 2.43
C LEU A 85 -0.68 2.19 3.60
N ASP A 86 -0.80 3.44 4.05
CA ASP A 86 -1.61 3.76 5.24
C ASP A 86 -3.10 3.59 4.95
N LEU A 87 -3.76 2.71 5.71
CA LEU A 87 -5.16 2.35 5.46
C LEU A 87 -6.14 3.42 5.93
N ARG A 88 -5.69 4.41 6.72
CA ARG A 88 -6.52 5.54 7.13
C ARG A 88 -6.83 6.48 5.98
N THR A 89 -6.01 6.46 4.92
CA THR A 89 -6.23 7.25 3.69
C THR A 89 -6.90 6.45 2.58
N VAL A 90 -7.37 5.23 2.86
CA VAL A 90 -8.01 4.33 1.87
C VAL A 90 -9.46 4.13 2.24
N TYR A 91 -10.38 4.51 1.35
CA TYR A 91 -11.81 4.33 1.56
C TYR A 91 -12.21 2.85 1.46
N LYS A 92 -13.36 2.51 2.06
CA LYS A 92 -13.84 1.11 2.15
C LYS A 92 -14.08 0.47 0.78
N ASP A 93 -14.59 1.25 -0.15
CA ASP A 93 -14.88 0.88 -1.53
C ASP A 93 -13.61 0.80 -2.40
N GLU A 94 -12.50 1.40 -1.96
CA GLU A 94 -11.21 1.35 -2.66
C GLU A 94 -10.37 0.11 -2.30
N LEU A 95 -10.76 -0.69 -1.30
CA LEU A 95 -9.96 -1.84 -0.86
C LEU A 95 -9.69 -2.85 -1.99
N GLY A 96 -10.67 -3.07 -2.87
CA GLY A 96 -10.51 -3.93 -4.05
C GLY A 96 -9.56 -3.31 -5.09
N LEU A 97 -9.64 -1.99 -5.29
CA LEU A 97 -8.75 -1.25 -6.19
C LEU A 97 -7.30 -1.27 -5.69
N LEU A 98 -7.10 -1.09 -4.39
CA LEU A 98 -5.79 -1.19 -3.74
C LEU A 98 -5.17 -2.58 -3.96
N ALA A 99 -5.93 -3.65 -3.69
CA ALA A 99 -5.46 -5.01 -3.93
C ALA A 99 -5.10 -5.24 -5.40
N ALA A 100 -5.96 -4.82 -6.33
CA ALA A 100 -5.71 -4.96 -7.77
C ALA A 100 -4.46 -4.19 -8.22
N GLY A 101 -4.26 -2.96 -7.73
CA GLY A 101 -3.07 -2.16 -8.05
C GLY A 101 -1.78 -2.77 -7.51
N ILE A 102 -1.80 -3.34 -6.29
CA ILE A 102 -0.65 -4.09 -5.74
C ILE A 102 -0.29 -5.28 -6.62
N ARG A 103 -1.29 -6.07 -7.03
CA ARG A 103 -1.09 -7.21 -7.93
C ARG A 103 -0.47 -6.78 -9.26
N SER A 104 -1.01 -5.72 -9.86
CA SER A 104 -0.52 -5.17 -11.12
C SER A 104 0.93 -4.72 -11.02
N ALA A 105 1.28 -3.98 -9.95
CA ALA A 105 2.64 -3.49 -9.71
C ALA A 105 3.66 -4.62 -9.52
N LEU A 106 3.28 -5.68 -8.79
CA LEU A 106 4.13 -6.86 -8.62
C LEU A 106 4.30 -7.65 -9.93
N ALA A 107 3.25 -7.76 -10.73
CA ALA A 107 3.30 -8.41 -12.05
C ALA A 107 4.05 -7.61 -13.12
N GLY A 108 4.37 -6.33 -12.87
CA GLY A 108 5.15 -5.50 -13.78
C GLY A 108 4.31 -4.76 -14.82
N CYS A 109 3.10 -4.32 -14.47
CA CYS A 109 2.19 -3.41 -15.19
C CYS A 109 2.36 -3.41 -16.72
N ASN A 110 1.50 -4.18 -17.39
CA ASN A 110 1.38 -4.11 -18.85
C ASN A 110 0.87 -2.72 -19.25
N GLN A 111 1.78 -1.88 -19.73
CA GLN A 111 1.40 -0.65 -20.43
C GLN A 111 0.99 -1.00 -21.87
N ASP A 112 -0.16 -1.64 -22.02
CA ASP A 112 -0.91 -1.63 -23.28
C ASP A 112 -2.28 -1.03 -22.97
N ASN A 113 -2.33 0.30 -22.94
CA ASN A 113 -3.53 1.10 -23.22
C ASN A 113 -3.11 2.56 -23.43
N SER A 114 -2.47 2.81 -24.57
CA SER A 114 -2.73 4.07 -25.28
C SER A 114 -4.12 3.94 -25.92
N PRO A 115 -4.98 4.95 -25.77
CA PRO A 115 -4.96 5.98 -26.82
C PRO A 115 -4.95 7.40 -26.26
N ARG A 116 -3.97 8.16 -26.77
CA ARG A 116 -3.93 9.61 -27.02
C ARG A 116 -4.45 10.55 -25.94
#